data_AF-A0A351KVK9-F1
#
_entry.id   AF-A0A351KVK9-F1
#
_cell.length_a   1.000
_cell.length_b   1.000
_cell.length_c   1.000
_cell.angle_alpha   90.00
_cell.angle_beta   90.00
_cell.angle_gamma   90.00
#
_symmetry.space_group_name_H-M   'P 1'
#
loop_
_entity.id
_entity.type
_entity.pdbx_description
1 polymer ?
#
loop_
_entity_poly.entity_id
_entity_poly.type
_entity_poly.pdbx_seq_one_letter_code
_entity_poly.pdbx_strand_id
1 'polypeptide(L)'
;AGPSAFKRTQTVNLIWRALHQNTQDRGAALGGDEWLEAIMSVTGTLIIQPPSTVPGFGGHSLPVLRLPPLIGIRELIQGKQPDPAQENETRIYHCDEGSVDGCLHPVKVSFGMRGFIARIESVLGGSDGTTGILFKFATGQGSFTPEELSFMDQAPQSLGALIRNLAREDPALARHFVQEAGPILAVAMAGDLVEEMMETTRESGRIETHPYQRLIDESLDQTLSKLREERRSLENRWGTIGHLVTHYQTLMQTGRSRDYGVGGSLAAGARKGSS
;
A
#
# COMPACT_ATOMS: atom_id res chain seq x y z
N ALA A 1 -27.71 42.40 -18.39
CA ALA A 1 -27.24 41.40 -17.41
C ALA A 1 -25.94 41.93 -16.80
N GLY A 2 -25.96 42.31 -15.52
CA GLY A 2 -24.82 42.91 -14.84
C GLY A 2 -23.85 41.86 -14.27
N PRO A 3 -22.60 42.25 -13.93
CA PRO A 3 -21.51 41.37 -13.52
C PRO A 3 -21.65 40.89 -12.06
N SER A 4 -22.75 40.21 -11.73
CA SER A 4 -23.01 39.70 -10.37
C SER A 4 -22.98 38.18 -10.23
N ALA A 5 -22.48 37.45 -11.23
CA ALA A 5 -22.42 35.98 -11.20
C ALA A 5 -21.09 35.41 -10.63
N PHE A 6 -20.09 36.24 -10.34
CA PHE A 6 -18.78 35.79 -9.80
C PHE A 6 -18.75 35.71 -8.25
N LYS A 7 -19.93 35.67 -7.61
CA LYS A 7 -20.11 35.66 -6.15
C LYS A 7 -20.41 34.24 -5.62
N ARG A 8 -19.49 33.31 -5.85
CA ARG A 8 -19.28 32.15 -4.97
C ARG A 8 -17.78 31.98 -4.75
N THR A 9 -17.22 32.90 -3.97
CA THR A 9 -16.00 32.70 -3.19
C THR A 9 -16.29 31.64 -2.14
N GLN A 10 -16.30 30.38 -2.55
CA GLN A 10 -16.42 29.25 -1.63
C GLN A 10 -15.03 28.79 -1.26
N THR A 11 -14.69 28.97 0.01
CA THR A 11 -13.60 28.22 0.65
C THR A 11 -13.90 26.75 0.47
N VAL A 12 -12.96 26.00 -0.09
CA VAL A 12 -13.21 24.59 -0.44
C VAL A 12 -11.93 23.76 -0.38
N ASN A 13 -12.04 22.56 0.17
CA ASN A 13 -11.03 21.52 0.07
C ASN A 13 -11.25 20.74 -1.24
N LEU A 14 -10.34 20.96 -2.20
CA LEU A 14 -10.50 20.48 -3.57
C LEU A 14 -10.49 18.95 -3.67
N ILE A 15 -9.56 18.29 -2.96
CA ILE A 15 -9.43 16.83 -3.01
C ILE A 15 -10.58 16.17 -2.24
N TRP A 16 -10.92 16.68 -1.05
CA TRP A 16 -12.05 16.20 -0.26
C TRP A 16 -13.36 16.23 -1.04
N ARG A 17 -13.68 17.39 -1.63
CA ARG A 17 -14.90 17.57 -2.42
C ARG A 17 -14.94 16.63 -3.62
N ALA A 18 -13.83 16.54 -4.37
CA ALA A 18 -13.72 15.66 -5.52
C ALA A 18 -13.98 14.20 -5.12
N LEU A 19 -13.34 13.74 -4.03
CA LEU A 19 -13.51 12.39 -3.52
C LEU A 19 -14.95 12.12 -3.11
N HIS A 20 -15.58 13.00 -2.32
CA HIS A 20 -16.98 12.84 -1.90
C HIS A 20 -17.94 12.71 -3.08
N GLN A 21 -17.74 13.50 -4.13
CA GLN A 21 -18.58 13.46 -5.32
C GLN A 21 -18.41 12.15 -6.10
N ASN A 22 -17.18 11.61 -6.17
CA ASN A 22 -16.92 10.32 -6.81
C ASN A 22 -17.40 9.13 -5.96
N THR A 23 -17.45 9.28 -4.64
CA THR A 23 -17.81 8.21 -3.71
C THR A 23 -19.23 8.30 -3.16
N GLN A 24 -20.10 9.21 -3.60
CA GLN A 24 -21.47 9.31 -3.07
C GLN A 24 -22.27 7.98 -3.14
N ASP A 25 -22.04 7.15 -4.16
CA ASP A 25 -22.66 5.82 -4.30
C ASP A 25 -21.78 4.66 -3.82
N ARG A 26 -20.47 4.89 -3.62
CA ARG A 26 -19.45 3.86 -3.29
C ARG A 26 -18.83 3.98 -1.90
N GLY A 27 -19.08 5.09 -1.21
CA GLY A 27 -18.34 5.52 -0.02
C GLY A 27 -18.52 4.57 1.15
N ALA A 28 -19.74 4.05 1.37
CA ALA A 28 -19.98 3.08 2.42
C ALA A 28 -19.22 1.75 2.21
N ALA A 29 -19.01 1.34 0.95
CA ALA A 29 -18.27 0.11 0.62
C ALA A 29 -16.75 0.28 0.75
N LEU A 30 -16.25 1.52 0.72
CA LEU A 30 -14.83 1.85 0.76
C LEU A 30 -14.34 2.34 2.14
N GLY A 31 -15.23 2.47 3.14
CA GLY A 31 -14.87 2.89 4.50
C GLY A 31 -15.32 4.30 4.90
N GLY A 32 -16.14 4.97 4.09
CA GLY A 32 -16.69 6.30 4.39
C GLY A 32 -15.61 7.38 4.44
N ASP A 33 -15.80 8.36 5.32
CA ASP A 33 -14.92 9.53 5.46
C ASP A 33 -13.49 9.13 5.88
N GLU A 34 -13.33 8.04 6.66
CA GLU A 34 -12.01 7.52 7.05
C GLU A 34 -11.14 7.15 5.85
N TRP A 35 -11.77 6.64 4.78
CA TRP A 35 -11.07 6.34 3.53
C TRP A 35 -10.64 7.60 2.79
N LEU A 36 -11.47 8.65 2.81
CA LEU A 36 -11.15 9.93 2.18
C LEU A 36 -10.01 10.64 2.94
N GLU A 37 -10.05 10.59 4.26
CA GLU A 37 -8.98 11.03 5.16
C GLU A 37 -7.66 10.28 4.89
N ALA A 38 -7.73 8.96 4.67
CA ALA A 38 -6.57 8.15 4.30
C ALA A 38 -5.99 8.55 2.93
N ILE A 39 -6.85 8.72 1.92
CA ILE A 39 -6.43 9.19 0.60
C ILE A 39 -5.75 10.55 0.71
N MET A 40 -6.37 11.53 1.38
CA MET A 40 -5.77 12.86 1.60
C MET A 40 -4.44 12.80 2.35
N SER A 41 -4.28 11.84 3.25
CA SER A 41 -3.04 11.61 3.99
C SER A 41 -1.93 11.05 3.11
N VAL A 42 -2.25 10.36 2.01
CA VAL A 42 -1.29 9.83 1.04
C VAL A 42 -1.03 10.80 -0.12
N THR A 43 -2.06 11.49 -0.59
CA THR A 43 -1.96 12.34 -1.80
C THR A 43 -1.64 13.80 -1.46
N GLY A 44 -1.94 14.22 -0.23
CA GLY A 44 -1.99 15.62 0.19
C GLY A 44 -3.35 16.25 -0.14
N THR A 45 -3.54 17.52 0.23
CA THR A 45 -4.74 18.27 -0.16
C THR A 45 -4.47 19.75 -0.46
N LEU A 46 -5.43 20.38 -1.13
CA LEU A 46 -5.43 21.80 -1.51
C LEU A 46 -6.73 22.44 -1.03
N ILE A 47 -6.61 23.53 -0.27
CA ILE A 47 -7.75 24.26 0.29
C ILE A 47 -7.72 25.69 -0.24
N ILE A 48 -8.77 26.08 -0.98
CA ILE A 48 -8.97 27.47 -1.41
C ILE A 48 -9.44 28.27 -0.19
N GLN A 49 -8.71 29.33 0.16
CA GLN A 49 -9.04 30.19 1.30
C GLN A 49 -9.92 31.37 0.88
N PRO A 50 -10.59 32.04 1.84
CA PRO A 50 -11.33 33.26 1.56
C PRO A 50 -10.44 34.32 0.88
N PRO A 51 -11.03 35.23 0.09
CA PRO A 51 -10.27 36.29 -0.57
C PRO A 51 -9.46 37.12 0.42
N SER A 52 -8.17 37.27 0.15
CA SER A 52 -7.30 38.21 0.88
C SER A 52 -7.00 39.41 -0.01
N THR A 53 -6.96 40.61 0.58
CA THR A 53 -6.49 41.82 -0.12
C THR A 53 -4.98 41.72 -0.35
N VAL A 54 -4.55 41.93 -1.60
CA VAL A 54 -3.13 42.01 -1.93
C VAL A 54 -2.65 43.45 -1.67
N PRO A 55 -1.70 43.68 -0.73
CA PRO A 55 -1.19 45.02 -0.47
C PRO A 55 -0.59 45.63 -1.74
N GLY A 56 -0.97 46.86 -2.08
CA GLY A 56 -0.37 47.65 -3.17
C GLY A 56 -1.03 47.53 -4.55
N PHE A 57 -1.93 46.58 -4.79
CA PHE A 57 -2.49 46.34 -6.13
C PHE A 57 -4.02 46.38 -6.22
N GLY A 58 -4.73 46.63 -5.12
CA GLY A 58 -6.21 46.74 -5.10
C GLY A 58 -6.95 45.47 -5.55
N GLY A 59 -6.24 44.36 -5.75
CA GLY A 59 -6.77 43.08 -6.19
C GLY A 59 -7.08 42.15 -5.01
N HIS A 60 -8.10 41.31 -5.19
CA HIS A 60 -8.36 40.17 -4.33
C HIS A 60 -7.60 38.95 -4.88
N SER A 61 -6.82 38.28 -4.03
CA SER A 61 -6.25 36.96 -4.32
C SER A 61 -7.08 35.90 -3.60
N LEU A 62 -7.16 34.69 -4.18
CA LEU A 62 -7.69 33.49 -3.52
C LEU A 62 -6.49 32.65 -3.10
N PRO A 63 -6.02 32.76 -1.84
CA PRO A 63 -4.88 31.97 -1.38
C PRO A 63 -5.20 30.48 -1.46
N VAL A 64 -4.21 29.67 -1.80
CA VAL A 64 -4.34 28.21 -1.76
C VAL A 64 -3.44 27.68 -0.66
N LEU A 65 -4.05 27.07 0.35
CA LEU A 65 -3.35 26.32 1.38
C LEU A 65 -3.06 24.92 0.85
N ARG A 66 -1.78 24.56 0.74
CA ARG A 66 -1.34 23.21 0.37
C ARG A 66 -0.95 22.44 1.61
N LEU A 67 -1.60 21.30 1.82
CA LEU A 67 -1.29 20.36 2.88
C LEU A 67 -0.53 19.18 2.28
N PRO A 68 0.70 18.89 2.74
CA PRO A 68 1.52 17.83 2.16
C PRO A 68 0.98 16.44 2.52
N PRO A 69 1.36 15.39 1.78
CA PRO A 69 1.12 14.01 2.22
C PRO A 69 1.82 13.74 3.56
N LEU A 70 1.17 12.94 4.40
CA LEU A 70 1.63 12.50 5.73
C LEU A 70 2.08 11.04 5.73
N ILE A 71 1.57 10.23 4.80
CA ILE A 71 1.87 8.81 4.67
C ILE A 71 2.59 8.58 3.33
N GLY A 72 3.79 8.02 3.39
CA GLY A 72 4.50 7.46 2.24
C GLY A 72 4.51 5.93 2.26
N ILE A 73 5.28 5.35 1.34
CA ILE A 73 5.37 3.89 1.19
C ILE A 73 6.04 3.28 2.43
N ARG A 74 7.05 3.96 3.00
CA ARG A 74 7.76 3.49 4.20
C ARG A 74 6.85 3.36 5.40
N GLU A 75 5.97 4.33 5.65
CA GLU A 75 5.03 4.31 6.76
C GLU A 75 4.06 3.14 6.62
N LEU A 76 3.58 2.85 5.41
CA LEU A 76 2.72 1.70 5.12
C LEU A 76 3.43 0.36 5.35
N ILE A 77 4.70 0.26 4.96
CA ILE A 77 5.49 -0.97 5.09
C ILE A 77 5.77 -1.30 6.55
N GLN A 78 6.26 -0.32 7.30
CA GLN A 78 6.68 -0.50 8.68
C GLN A 78 5.47 -0.59 9.60
N GLY A 79 4.48 0.28 9.35
CA GLY A 79 3.43 0.60 10.30
C GLY A 79 4.01 1.12 11.62
N LYS A 80 3.14 1.67 12.44
CA LYS A 80 3.47 2.03 13.82
C LYS A 80 2.21 1.87 14.66
N GLN A 81 2.37 1.31 15.85
CA GLN A 81 1.34 1.46 16.87
C GLN A 81 1.42 2.90 17.42
N PRO A 82 0.29 3.50 17.84
CA PRO A 82 0.31 4.77 18.53
C PRO A 82 1.08 4.57 19.84
N ASP A 83 2.15 5.32 20.05
CA ASP A 83 2.92 5.31 21.28
C ASP A 83 3.02 6.77 21.75
N PRO A 84 2.23 7.17 22.76
CA PRO A 84 2.19 8.54 23.23
C PRO A 84 3.53 9.03 23.82
N ALA A 85 4.52 8.14 23.99
CA ALA A 85 5.88 8.49 24.41
C ALA A 85 6.86 8.69 23.24
N GLN A 86 6.48 8.42 21.99
CA GLN A 86 7.36 8.57 20.82
C GLN A 86 6.96 9.75 19.94
N GLU A 87 7.92 10.64 19.66
CA GLU A 87 7.71 11.83 18.81
C GLU A 87 7.46 11.49 17.33
N ASN A 88 7.68 10.23 16.91
CA ASN A 88 7.58 9.77 15.54
C ASN A 88 6.31 8.92 15.28
N GLU A 89 5.16 9.32 15.80
CA GLU A 89 3.88 8.69 15.51
C GLU A 89 3.46 8.89 14.04
N THR A 90 2.89 7.85 13.43
CA THR A 90 2.22 7.97 12.13
C THR A 90 0.98 8.86 12.31
N ARG A 91 0.82 9.85 11.42
CA ARG A 91 -0.30 10.80 11.48
C ARG A 91 -1.12 10.75 10.21
N ILE A 92 -2.41 10.94 10.36
CA ILE A 92 -3.36 11.16 9.26
C ILE A 92 -4.03 12.51 9.42
N TYR A 93 -4.57 13.03 8.33
CA TYR A 93 -5.52 14.13 8.39
C TYR A 93 -6.85 13.61 8.91
N HIS A 94 -7.43 14.32 9.86
CA HIS A 94 -8.79 14.14 10.33
C HIS A 94 -9.58 15.42 10.06
N CYS A 95 -10.76 15.26 9.47
CA CYS A 95 -11.62 16.34 9.07
C CYS A 95 -12.57 16.74 10.20
N ASP A 96 -12.81 18.03 10.34
CA ASP A 96 -13.74 18.62 11.31
C ASP A 96 -15.21 18.39 10.92
N GLU A 97 -15.50 18.28 9.63
CA GLU A 97 -16.84 18.08 9.09
C GLU A 97 -16.85 17.13 7.88
N GLY A 98 -17.79 16.17 7.90
CA GLY A 98 -17.99 15.13 6.88
C GLY A 98 -18.77 15.57 5.62
N SER A 99 -19.11 16.86 5.48
CA SER A 99 -19.92 17.34 4.35
C SER A 99 -19.09 17.50 3.08
N VAL A 100 -19.74 17.46 1.91
CA VAL A 100 -19.06 17.54 0.59
C VAL A 100 -18.20 18.80 0.43
N ASP A 101 -18.62 19.92 1.03
CA ASP A 101 -17.89 21.20 1.03
C ASP A 101 -17.10 21.45 2.34
N GLY A 102 -17.00 20.42 3.19
CA GLY A 102 -16.34 20.43 4.49
C GLY A 102 -14.84 20.20 4.44
N CYS A 103 -14.29 19.70 5.55
CA CYS A 103 -12.87 19.45 5.76
C CYS A 103 -11.96 20.65 5.40
N LEU A 104 -12.33 21.84 5.89
CA LEU A 104 -11.58 23.08 5.62
C LEU A 104 -10.44 23.31 6.61
N HIS A 105 -10.44 22.62 7.75
CA HIS A 105 -9.42 22.72 8.79
C HIS A 105 -8.96 21.33 9.27
N PRO A 106 -8.45 20.46 8.38
CA PRO A 106 -8.02 19.14 8.78
C PRO A 106 -6.89 19.22 9.81
N VAL A 107 -7.03 18.45 10.88
CA VAL A 107 -6.05 18.35 11.96
C VAL A 107 -5.25 17.06 11.80
N LYS A 108 -4.00 17.06 12.27
CA LYS A 108 -3.17 15.85 12.26
C LYS A 108 -3.45 15.06 13.53
N VAL A 109 -3.92 13.83 13.38
CA VAL A 109 -4.18 12.91 14.50
C VAL A 109 -3.28 11.69 14.42
N SER A 110 -2.91 11.16 15.58
CA SER A 110 -2.11 9.94 15.67
C SER A 110 -2.93 8.74 15.22
N PHE A 111 -2.35 7.93 14.34
CA PHE A 111 -3.02 6.77 13.76
C PHE A 111 -2.15 5.53 13.91
N GLY A 112 -2.75 4.49 14.50
CA GLY A 112 -2.13 3.19 14.66
C GLY A 112 -2.38 2.33 13.45
N MET A 113 -1.31 1.89 12.77
CA MET A 113 -1.45 0.91 11.69
C MET A 113 -0.44 -0.20 11.78
N ARG A 114 -0.91 -1.42 11.51
CA ARG A 114 -0.03 -2.57 11.30
C ARG A 114 0.58 -2.44 9.90
N GLY A 115 1.91 -2.45 9.82
CA GLY A 115 2.61 -2.37 8.56
C GLY A 115 2.45 -3.62 7.70
N PHE A 116 2.67 -3.48 6.39
CA PHE A 116 2.60 -4.61 5.47
C PHE A 116 3.54 -5.76 5.85
N ILE A 117 4.75 -5.50 6.37
CA ILE A 117 5.67 -6.58 6.79
C ILE A 117 5.02 -7.43 7.89
N ALA A 118 4.59 -6.80 8.98
CA ALA A 118 3.97 -7.49 10.11
C ALA A 118 2.67 -8.21 9.69
N ARG A 119 1.90 -7.61 8.76
CA ARG A 119 0.70 -8.24 8.20
C ARG A 119 1.04 -9.49 7.38
N ILE A 120 2.02 -9.40 6.49
CA ILE A 120 2.48 -10.52 5.64
C ILE A 120 2.98 -11.67 6.51
N GLU A 121 3.80 -11.39 7.51
CA GLU A 121 4.32 -12.40 8.45
C GLU A 121 3.18 -13.09 9.20
N SER A 122 2.22 -12.31 9.72
CA SER A 122 1.06 -12.84 10.44
C SER A 122 0.17 -13.71 9.55
N VAL A 123 -0.07 -13.30 8.30
CA VAL A 123 -0.95 -14.01 7.37
C VAL A 123 -0.30 -15.29 6.82
N LEU A 124 0.97 -15.21 6.44
CA LEU A 124 1.67 -16.36 5.85
C LEU A 124 2.10 -17.37 6.91
N GLY A 125 2.63 -16.91 8.04
CA GLY A 125 3.13 -17.77 9.13
C GLY A 125 2.06 -18.16 10.15
N GLY A 126 1.08 -17.30 10.39
CA GLY A 126 0.20 -17.40 11.56
C GLY A 126 0.90 -16.97 12.85
N SER A 127 0.14 -16.72 13.92
CA SER A 127 0.70 -16.30 15.21
C SER A 127 1.46 -17.41 15.96
N ASP A 128 1.27 -18.67 15.56
CA ASP A 128 1.80 -19.87 16.22
C ASP A 128 2.53 -20.83 15.28
N GLY A 129 2.69 -20.46 14.00
CA GLY A 129 3.31 -21.32 12.98
C GLY A 129 2.44 -22.49 12.49
N THR A 130 1.19 -22.60 12.97
CA THR A 130 0.24 -23.68 12.64
C THR A 130 -1.09 -23.19 12.07
N THR A 131 -1.29 -21.87 12.01
CA THR A 131 -2.57 -21.27 11.60
C THR A 131 -2.50 -20.51 10.28
N GLY A 132 -1.32 -20.13 9.80
CA GLY A 132 -1.16 -19.33 8.58
C GLY A 132 -1.26 -20.12 7.27
N ILE A 133 -1.22 -19.37 6.16
CA ILE A 133 -1.32 -19.91 4.79
C ILE A 133 -0.29 -21.02 4.53
N LEU A 134 0.95 -20.88 5.03
CA LEU A 134 2.01 -21.87 4.84
C LEU A 134 1.62 -23.24 5.42
N PHE A 135 1.07 -23.26 6.63
CA PHE A 135 0.64 -24.50 7.27
C PHE A 135 -0.52 -25.14 6.48
N LYS A 136 -1.50 -24.33 6.06
CA LYS A 136 -2.67 -24.79 5.31
C LYS A 136 -2.28 -25.39 3.96
N PHE A 137 -1.34 -24.77 3.25
CA PHE A 137 -0.81 -25.34 2.01
C PHE A 137 0.02 -26.61 2.22
N ALA A 138 0.83 -26.66 3.28
CA ALA A 138 1.65 -27.83 3.58
C ALA A 138 0.81 -29.06 3.94
N THR A 139 -0.22 -28.87 4.76
CA THR A 139 -1.01 -29.98 5.33
C THR A 139 -2.29 -30.28 4.56
N GLY A 140 -2.79 -29.32 3.77
CA GLY A 140 -4.14 -29.39 3.19
C GLY A 140 -5.26 -29.32 4.23
N GLN A 141 -4.95 -28.87 5.46
CA GLN A 141 -5.89 -28.78 6.56
C GLN A 141 -6.22 -27.32 6.90
N GLY A 142 -7.42 -27.10 7.45
CA GLY A 142 -7.92 -25.78 7.85
C GLY A 142 -8.60 -25.01 6.72
N SER A 143 -9.44 -24.06 7.11
CA SER A 143 -10.06 -23.09 6.19
C SER A 143 -9.26 -21.79 6.16
N PHE A 144 -9.27 -21.11 5.02
CA PHE A 144 -8.71 -19.76 4.93
C PHE A 144 -9.61 -18.75 5.63
N THR A 145 -9.00 -17.84 6.39
CA THR A 145 -9.69 -16.72 7.00
C THR A 145 -9.98 -15.63 5.94
N PRO A 146 -10.92 -14.72 6.19
CA PRO A 146 -11.16 -13.58 5.29
C PRO A 146 -9.91 -12.74 5.03
N GLU A 147 -9.04 -12.56 6.03
CA GLU A 147 -7.79 -11.81 5.88
C GLU A 147 -6.79 -12.55 4.99
N GLU A 148 -6.68 -13.87 5.12
CA GLU A 148 -5.82 -14.69 4.24
C GLU A 148 -6.33 -14.71 2.80
N LEU A 149 -7.65 -14.80 2.59
CA LEU A 149 -8.26 -14.71 1.27
C LEU A 149 -7.97 -13.34 0.63
N SER A 150 -8.24 -12.27 1.37
CA SER A 150 -7.95 -10.90 0.92
C SER A 150 -6.47 -10.69 0.61
N PHE A 151 -5.56 -11.27 1.40
CA PHE A 151 -4.13 -11.22 1.12
C PHE A 151 -3.79 -11.96 -0.18
N MET A 152 -4.35 -13.15 -0.41
CA MET A 152 -4.11 -13.91 -1.66
C MET A 152 -4.65 -13.18 -2.89
N ASP A 153 -5.75 -12.45 -2.77
CA ASP A 153 -6.31 -11.63 -3.86
C ASP A 153 -5.42 -10.43 -4.21
N GLN A 154 -4.75 -9.85 -3.21
CA GLN A 154 -3.86 -8.68 -3.37
C GLN A 154 -2.42 -9.07 -3.71
N ALA A 155 -2.01 -10.30 -3.40
CA ALA A 155 -0.68 -10.78 -3.67
C ALA A 155 -0.43 -10.89 -5.19
N PRO A 156 0.82 -10.70 -5.66
CA PRO A 156 1.17 -10.90 -7.07
C PRO A 156 0.73 -12.30 -7.56
N GLN A 157 0.10 -12.37 -8.73
CA GLN A 157 -0.63 -13.57 -9.21
C GLN A 157 0.19 -14.88 -9.26
N SER A 158 1.52 -14.81 -9.29
CA SER A 158 2.39 -15.99 -9.26
C SER A 158 2.73 -16.46 -7.84
N LEU A 159 2.71 -15.57 -6.85
CA LEU A 159 3.24 -15.83 -5.51
C LEU A 159 2.49 -16.97 -4.80
N GLY A 160 1.17 -16.97 -4.86
CA GLY A 160 0.35 -18.01 -4.20
C GLY A 160 0.71 -19.42 -4.66
N ALA A 161 0.96 -19.59 -5.96
CA ALA A 161 1.40 -20.88 -6.51
C ALA A 161 2.83 -21.25 -6.08
N LEU A 162 3.76 -20.29 -6.05
CA LEU A 162 5.14 -20.51 -5.59
C LEU A 162 5.16 -20.96 -4.12
N ILE A 163 4.47 -20.23 -3.25
CA ILE A 163 4.36 -20.52 -1.82
C ILE A 163 3.70 -21.89 -1.61
N ARG A 164 2.60 -22.17 -2.32
CA ARG A 164 1.91 -23.46 -2.23
C ARG A 164 2.82 -24.62 -2.63
N ASN A 165 3.56 -24.50 -3.73
CA ASN A 165 4.44 -25.56 -4.20
C ASN A 165 5.59 -25.80 -3.22
N LEU A 166 6.24 -24.74 -2.73
CA LEU A 166 7.28 -24.85 -1.72
C LEU A 166 6.76 -25.46 -0.43
N ALA A 167 5.60 -25.01 0.07
CA ALA A 167 5.04 -25.50 1.33
C ALA A 167 4.71 -27.00 1.28
N ARG A 168 4.35 -27.53 0.11
CA ARG A 168 4.10 -28.97 -0.09
C ARG A 168 5.38 -29.79 -0.24
N GLU A 169 6.42 -29.21 -0.81
CA GLU A 169 7.71 -29.87 -1.00
C GLU A 169 8.53 -29.89 0.30
N ASP A 170 8.75 -28.71 0.89
CA ASP A 170 9.52 -28.52 2.11
C ASP A 170 8.95 -27.30 2.89
N PRO A 171 8.16 -27.55 3.96
CA PRO A 171 7.59 -26.50 4.79
C PRO A 171 8.64 -25.58 5.45
N ALA A 172 9.83 -26.07 5.75
CA ALA A 172 10.90 -25.25 6.34
C ALA A 172 11.49 -24.30 5.30
N LEU A 173 11.69 -24.79 4.08
CA LEU A 173 12.13 -23.98 2.95
C LEU A 173 11.11 -22.90 2.58
N ALA A 174 9.83 -23.25 2.61
CA ALA A 174 8.73 -22.30 2.36
C ALA A 174 8.69 -21.16 3.39
N ARG A 175 8.94 -21.46 4.68
CA ARG A 175 9.07 -20.44 5.72
C ARG A 175 10.23 -19.49 5.46
N HIS A 176 11.40 -20.02 5.11
CA HIS A 176 12.56 -19.20 4.77
C HIS A 176 12.29 -18.30 3.56
N PHE A 177 11.70 -18.87 2.49
CA PHE A 177 11.30 -18.11 1.31
C PHE A 177 10.38 -16.95 1.65
N VAL A 178 9.37 -17.18 2.51
CA VAL A 178 8.42 -16.14 2.94
C VAL A 178 9.08 -15.06 3.80
N GLN A 179 10.02 -15.43 4.67
CA GLN A 179 10.77 -14.46 5.49
C GLN A 179 11.57 -13.50 4.62
N GLU A 180 12.21 -14.00 3.56
CA GLU A 180 12.91 -13.15 2.59
C GLU A 180 11.95 -12.39 1.67
N ALA A 181 10.79 -12.97 1.37
CA ALA A 181 9.76 -12.33 0.54
C ALA A 181 9.00 -11.21 1.23
N GLY A 182 8.87 -11.24 2.55
CA GLY A 182 8.08 -10.29 3.34
C GLY A 182 8.36 -8.82 2.99
N PRO A 183 9.61 -8.34 3.09
CA PRO A 183 9.95 -6.96 2.75
C PRO A 183 9.71 -6.60 1.28
N ILE A 184 10.01 -7.50 0.34
CA ILE A 184 9.81 -7.25 -1.10
C ILE A 184 8.32 -7.14 -1.43
N LEU A 185 7.51 -8.04 -0.89
CA LEU A 185 6.05 -8.02 -1.05
C LEU A 185 5.44 -6.79 -0.41
N ALA A 186 5.93 -6.38 0.76
CA ALA A 186 5.48 -5.17 1.43
C ALA A 186 5.70 -3.92 0.55
N VAL A 187 6.85 -3.81 -0.13
CA VAL A 187 7.10 -2.71 -1.08
C VAL A 187 6.14 -2.72 -2.24
N ALA A 188 5.95 -3.89 -2.87
CA ALA A 188 5.06 -4.00 -4.01
C ALA A 188 3.62 -3.61 -3.63
N MET A 189 3.08 -4.20 -2.55
CA MET A 189 1.71 -3.95 -2.10
C MET A 189 1.51 -2.50 -1.65
N ALA A 190 2.45 -1.93 -0.89
CA ALA A 190 2.36 -0.54 -0.45
C ALA A 190 2.45 0.44 -1.63
N GLY A 191 3.34 0.17 -2.59
CA GLY A 191 3.48 0.97 -3.81
C GLY A 191 2.21 0.94 -4.66
N ASP A 192 1.64 -0.24 -4.88
CA ASP A 192 0.43 -0.40 -5.68
C ASP A 192 -0.79 0.27 -5.02
N LEU A 193 -0.94 0.15 -3.69
CA LEU A 193 -2.00 0.84 -2.93
C LEU A 193 -1.90 2.36 -3.06
N VAL A 194 -0.70 2.91 -2.90
CA VAL A 194 -0.49 4.35 -3.00
C VAL A 194 -0.77 4.85 -4.42
N GLU A 195 -0.33 4.12 -5.44
CA GLU A 195 -0.62 4.45 -6.83
C GLU A 195 -2.13 4.42 -7.13
N GLU A 196 -2.86 3.45 -6.57
CA GLU A 196 -4.32 3.37 -6.67
C GLU A 196 -5.01 4.58 -6.00
N MET A 197 -4.56 5.01 -4.82
CA MET A 197 -5.09 6.20 -4.15
C MET A 197 -4.83 7.49 -4.96
N MET A 198 -3.65 7.59 -5.58
CA MET A 198 -3.32 8.70 -6.47
C MET A 198 -4.21 8.74 -7.71
N GLU A 199 -4.44 7.59 -8.35
CA GLU A 199 -5.30 7.49 -9.52
C GLU A 199 -6.77 7.76 -9.17
N THR A 200 -7.23 7.24 -8.02
CA THR A 200 -8.57 7.53 -7.49
C THR A 200 -8.76 9.03 -7.28
N THR A 201 -7.77 9.72 -6.74
CA THR A 201 -7.83 11.18 -6.53
C THR A 201 -7.86 11.93 -7.86
N ARG A 202 -7.03 11.51 -8.83
CA ARG A 202 -6.98 12.13 -10.16
C ARG A 202 -8.31 11.97 -10.90
N GLU A 203 -8.89 10.76 -10.89
CA GLU A 203 -10.17 10.50 -11.52
C GLU A 203 -11.30 11.30 -10.85
N SER A 204 -11.30 11.34 -9.52
CA SER A 204 -12.27 12.14 -8.76
C SER A 204 -12.18 13.63 -9.10
N GLY A 205 -10.97 14.19 -9.25
CA GLY A 205 -10.76 15.59 -9.60
C GLY A 205 -11.31 15.95 -10.99
N ARG A 206 -11.26 15.03 -11.95
CA ARG A 206 -11.73 15.26 -13.32
C ARG A 206 -13.25 15.34 -13.44
N ILE A 207 -14.00 14.79 -12.49
CA ILE A 207 -15.47 14.86 -12.47
C ILE A 207 -15.94 16.32 -12.36
N GLU A 208 -15.14 17.18 -11.73
CA GLU A 208 -15.47 18.59 -11.55
C GLU A 208 -14.68 19.48 -12.52
N THR A 209 -15.35 20.10 -13.48
CA THR A 209 -14.72 21.16 -14.30
C THR A 209 -14.57 22.43 -13.46
N HIS A 210 -13.43 22.58 -12.76
CA HIS A 210 -13.14 23.77 -11.96
C HIS A 210 -11.82 24.46 -12.38
N PRO A 211 -11.67 25.79 -12.16
CA PRO A 211 -10.49 26.54 -12.61
C PRO A 211 -9.16 26.08 -11.96
N TYR A 212 -9.22 25.30 -10.89
CA TYR A 212 -8.05 24.80 -10.14
C TYR A 212 -7.55 23.42 -10.59
N GLN A 213 -8.06 22.86 -11.70
CA GLN A 213 -7.73 21.47 -12.10
C GLN A 213 -6.22 21.29 -12.30
N ARG A 214 -5.59 22.26 -12.97
CA ARG A 214 -4.14 22.25 -13.17
C ARG A 214 -3.36 22.22 -11.86
N LEU A 215 -3.85 22.89 -10.83
CA LEU A 215 -3.18 22.94 -9.54
C LEU A 215 -3.24 21.58 -8.82
N ILE A 216 -4.37 20.87 -8.95
CA ILE A 216 -4.51 19.49 -8.45
C ILE A 216 -3.55 18.59 -9.23
N ASP A 217 -3.59 18.61 -10.56
CA ASP A 217 -2.75 17.77 -11.41
C ASP A 217 -1.26 17.96 -11.09
N GLU A 218 -0.80 19.21 -11.00
CA GLU A 218 0.59 19.53 -10.64
C GLU A 218 0.95 19.05 -9.23
N SER A 219 0.04 19.16 -8.27
CA SER A 219 0.27 18.67 -6.91
C SER A 219 0.38 17.14 -6.88
N LEU A 220 -0.52 16.46 -7.59
CA LEU A 220 -0.52 15.00 -7.67
C LEU A 220 0.72 14.47 -8.40
N ASP A 221 1.14 15.11 -9.49
CA ASP A 221 2.34 14.71 -10.24
C ASP A 221 3.61 14.86 -9.39
N GLN A 222 3.71 15.93 -8.60
CA GLN A 222 4.81 16.12 -7.66
C GLN A 222 4.83 15.05 -6.56
N THR A 223 3.67 14.74 -5.98
CA THR A 223 3.54 13.69 -4.96
C THR A 223 3.88 12.32 -5.54
N LEU A 224 3.34 11.98 -6.72
CA LEU A 224 3.59 10.71 -7.40
C LEU A 224 5.07 10.50 -7.74
N SER A 225 5.77 11.54 -8.21
CA SER A 225 7.21 11.46 -8.46
C SER A 225 8.00 11.11 -7.20
N LYS A 226 7.69 11.75 -6.07
CA LYS A 226 8.34 11.46 -4.78
C LYS A 226 8.07 10.03 -4.31
N LEU A 227 6.83 9.56 -4.44
CA LEU A 227 6.44 8.20 -4.07
C LEU A 227 7.12 7.14 -4.95
N ARG A 228 7.28 7.41 -6.26
CA ARG A 228 8.03 6.53 -7.17
C ARG A 228 9.52 6.49 -6.85
N GLU A 229 10.11 7.62 -6.46
CA GLU A 229 11.49 7.67 -5.99
C GLU A 229 11.66 6.89 -4.69
N GLU A 230 10.72 7.03 -3.75
CA GLU A 230 10.68 6.25 -2.52
C GLU A 230 10.57 4.75 -2.81
N ARG A 231 9.62 4.34 -3.66
CA ARG A 231 9.44 2.93 -4.10
C ARG A 231 10.75 2.38 -4.64
N ARG A 232 11.39 3.10 -5.57
CA ARG A 232 12.67 2.69 -6.17
C ARG A 232 13.78 2.55 -5.13
N SER A 233 13.85 3.47 -4.16
CA SER A 233 14.83 3.39 -3.07
C SER A 233 14.61 2.13 -2.22
N LEU A 234 13.36 1.77 -1.92
CA LEU A 234 13.00 0.58 -1.15
C LEU A 234 13.24 -0.71 -1.97
N GLU A 235 12.91 -0.71 -3.25
CA GLU A 235 13.21 -1.81 -4.18
C GLU A 235 14.71 -2.05 -4.34
N ASN A 236 15.53 -1.00 -4.37
CA ASN A 236 16.99 -1.13 -4.37
C ASN A 236 17.53 -1.73 -3.06
N ARG A 237 16.84 -1.50 -1.94
CA ARG A 237 17.24 -2.01 -0.63
C ARG A 237 16.84 -3.46 -0.40
N TRP A 238 15.60 -3.81 -0.76
CA TRP A 238 15.01 -5.10 -0.42
C TRP A 238 14.88 -6.05 -1.61
N GLY A 239 14.88 -5.53 -2.84
CA GLY A 239 14.66 -6.29 -4.05
C GLY A 239 13.28 -6.04 -4.67
N THR A 240 12.97 -6.82 -5.69
CA THR A 240 11.75 -6.71 -6.49
C THR A 240 11.11 -8.09 -6.63
N ILE A 241 9.86 -8.15 -7.10
CA ILE A 241 9.18 -9.43 -7.38
C ILE A 241 9.99 -10.32 -8.33
N GLY A 242 10.71 -9.73 -9.28
CA GLY A 242 11.62 -10.47 -10.16
C GLY A 242 12.70 -11.24 -9.39
N HIS A 243 13.29 -10.62 -8.37
CA HIS A 243 14.27 -11.26 -7.50
C HIS A 243 13.65 -12.46 -6.74
N LEU A 244 12.39 -12.37 -6.32
CA LEU A 244 11.69 -13.48 -5.66
C LEU A 244 11.46 -14.67 -6.57
N VAL A 245 11.08 -14.43 -7.83
CA VAL A 245 10.90 -15.51 -8.81
C VAL A 245 12.22 -16.23 -9.07
N THR A 246 13.32 -15.49 -9.22
CA THR A 246 14.66 -16.06 -9.37
C THR A 246 15.07 -16.85 -8.13
N HIS A 247 14.86 -16.31 -6.93
CA HIS A 247 15.18 -17.00 -5.69
C HIS A 247 14.41 -18.33 -5.56
N TYR A 248 13.10 -18.34 -5.83
CA TYR A 248 12.30 -19.57 -5.89
C TYR A 248 12.89 -20.62 -6.84
N GLN A 249 13.30 -20.21 -8.05
CA GLN A 249 13.86 -21.13 -9.04
C GLN A 249 15.16 -21.79 -8.53
N THR A 250 16.01 -21.02 -7.86
CA THR A 250 17.24 -21.55 -7.23
C THR A 250 16.91 -22.53 -6.10
N LEU A 251 15.92 -22.23 -5.25
CA LEU A 251 15.48 -23.14 -4.18
C LEU A 251 14.96 -24.48 -4.74
N MET A 252 14.14 -24.45 -5.80
CA MET A 252 13.62 -25.68 -6.42
C MET A 252 14.70 -26.51 -7.10
N GLN A 253 15.71 -25.88 -7.71
CA GLN A 253 16.83 -26.60 -8.33
C GLN A 253 17.70 -27.29 -7.27
N THR A 254 18.03 -26.58 -6.18
CA THR A 254 18.87 -27.11 -5.09
C THR A 254 18.14 -28.18 -4.26
N GLY A 255 16.85 -28.00 -4.01
CA GLY A 255 16.00 -28.99 -3.33
C GLY A 255 15.92 -30.31 -4.09
N ARG A 256 15.66 -30.26 -5.41
CA ARG A 256 15.60 -31.45 -6.26
C ARG A 256 16.93 -32.20 -6.36
N SER A 257 18.05 -31.48 -6.42
CA SER A 257 19.38 -32.13 -6.46
C SER A 257 19.71 -32.92 -5.20
N ARG A 258 19.16 -32.54 -4.02
CA ARG A 258 19.31 -33.33 -2.79
C ARG A 258 18.55 -34.66 -2.86
N ASP A 259 17.37 -34.67 -3.46
CA ASP A 259 16.53 -35.87 -3.56
C ASP A 259 17.10 -36.90 -4.55
N TYR A 260 17.74 -36.45 -5.64
CA TYR A 260 18.46 -37.34 -6.57
C TYR A 260 19.79 -37.88 -6.01
N GLY A 261 20.34 -37.27 -4.96
CA GLY A 261 21.61 -37.67 -4.35
C GLY A 261 21.52 -38.85 -3.37
N VAL A 262 20.32 -39.19 -2.87
CA VAL A 262 20.13 -40.23 -1.84
C VAL A 262 19.62 -41.55 -2.43
N GLY A 263 19.16 -41.58 -3.69
CA GLY A 263 18.69 -42.80 -4.37
C GLY A 263 19.74 -43.55 -5.20
N GLY A 264 20.99 -43.07 -5.27
CA GLY A 264 21.98 -43.49 -6.27
C GLY A 264 23.24 -44.18 -5.77
N SER A 265 23.23 -44.87 -4.62
CA SER A 265 24.42 -45.61 -4.17
C SER A 265 24.14 -46.85 -3.32
N LEU A 266 23.40 -47.83 -3.88
CA LEU A 266 23.43 -49.23 -3.40
C LEU A 266 23.17 -50.21 -4.56
N ALA A 267 23.97 -50.19 -5.62
CA ALA A 267 24.05 -51.32 -6.58
C ALA A 267 25.26 -51.23 -7.53
N ALA A 268 26.49 -51.26 -7.01
CA ALA A 268 27.65 -51.58 -7.84
C ALA A 268 28.83 -52.04 -6.99
N GLY A 269 28.90 -53.34 -6.68
CA GLY A 269 30.03 -53.86 -5.89
C GLY A 269 30.04 -55.35 -5.66
N ALA A 270 29.71 -56.18 -6.66
CA ALA A 270 30.00 -57.61 -6.58
C ALA A 270 30.49 -58.15 -7.92
N ARG A 271 31.79 -58.02 -8.18
CA ARG A 271 32.53 -58.88 -9.11
C ARG A 271 33.92 -59.23 -8.59
N LYS A 272 34.06 -60.54 -8.32
CA LYS A 272 35.20 -61.46 -8.56
C LYS A 272 36.40 -61.53 -7.59
N GLY A 273 36.65 -62.79 -7.21
CA GLY A 273 37.87 -63.40 -6.64
C GLY A 273 37.43 -64.46 -5.62
N SER A 274 37.81 -65.73 -5.62
CA SER A 274 38.79 -66.53 -6.35
C SER A 274 38.58 -68.00 -5.96
N SER A 275 38.62 -68.94 -6.91
CA SER A 275 39.31 -70.25 -6.88
C SER A 275 38.85 -71.11 -8.05
#